data_AF-A0A2Z4Y7A2-F1
#
_entry.id   AF-A0A2Z4Y7A2-F1
#
_cell.length_a   1.000
_cell.length_b   1.000
_cell.length_c   1.000
_cell.angle_alpha   90.00
_cell.angle_beta   90.00
_cell.angle_gamma   90.00
#
_symmetry.space_group_name_H-M   'P 1'
#
loop_
_entity.id
_entity.type
_entity.pdbx_description
1 polymer ?
#
loop_
_entity_poly.entity_id
_entity_poly.type
_entity_poly.pdbx_seq_one_letter_code
_entity_poly.pdbx_strand_id
1 'polypeptide(L)'
;MLSDGGLSCASVFSAKQAKEPPHPPQVLSLAGIRKNEIDRSHSLVAPSCLTFKCEFRIHKFVDPQKTDIPTEDRIIHDHPLQANTTLGVGGPARYYLPVTTVGQLKGAVDWARQQGIPFVVLAGGSNVVIADDGVEGLVVHLQIKGREVHIQGEDVFLRVQAGEHWDYVVEYAVANGWAGIECLSGIPGSVGATPIQNVGAYGQQVSDTIATVEVLDLFTKKIVSFSNSDCGFGYRTSRFRTTDWGRYVVTSVTYRLQKDGRPIVRYPELAQFLQDRRFEHPTLAQVRGAVRTLRQRKAMLYDPNEVNSHSCGSFFVNPVLSQSEYEQFLERARQANLLGPQETPPTFALESGDYKISAAWLIERAGFRRGSRLGRAGISERHALALINLGGAKSRDIIALAQLIQTQVHDKFGIELHPEPIFIGFAQPPLAGAKCLP
;
A
#
# COMPACT_ATOMS: atom_id res chain seq x y z
N MET A 1 7.19 49.08 27.63
CA MET A 1 6.13 50.09 27.83
C MET A 1 6.29 51.10 26.71
N LEU A 2 5.56 50.95 25.61
CA LEU A 2 4.30 51.66 25.35
C LEU A 2 4.50 53.18 25.39
N SER A 3 4.51 53.86 24.25
CA SER A 3 3.27 54.39 23.65
C SER A 3 3.56 55.20 22.38
N ASP A 4 2.62 55.06 21.45
CA ASP A 4 2.60 55.47 20.06
C ASP A 4 2.27 56.96 19.83
N GLY A 5 2.61 57.45 18.63
CA GLY A 5 1.55 57.79 17.66
C GLY A 5 1.43 59.24 17.18
N GLY A 6 1.50 59.41 15.85
CA GLY A 6 0.54 60.25 15.11
C GLY A 6 1.09 61.38 14.22
N LEU A 7 0.93 61.23 12.90
CA LEU A 7 0.73 62.29 11.87
C LEU A 7 0.18 61.58 10.60
N SER A 8 -1.07 61.83 10.18
CA SER A 8 -1.52 62.87 9.19
C SER A 8 -1.11 62.54 7.74
N CYS A 9 -1.89 62.71 6.65
CA CYS A 9 -3.29 62.99 6.36
C CYS A 9 -3.43 62.96 4.80
N ALA A 10 -4.64 62.67 4.30
CA ALA A 10 -5.25 63.12 3.02
C ALA A 10 -4.86 62.53 1.63
N SER A 11 -5.86 61.88 0.99
CA SER A 11 -6.47 62.19 -0.32
C SER A 11 -7.56 61.12 -0.62
N VAL A 12 -8.89 61.37 -0.61
CA VAL A 12 -9.81 62.20 -1.42
C VAL A 12 -10.23 61.56 -2.77
N PHE A 13 -11.48 61.02 -2.76
CA PHE A 13 -12.53 60.93 -3.82
C PHE A 13 -12.25 60.16 -5.13
N SER A 14 -13.20 59.49 -5.82
CA SER A 14 -14.64 59.22 -5.70
C SER A 14 -15.00 58.03 -6.61
N ALA A 15 -16.11 57.36 -6.35
CA ALA A 15 -16.61 56.22 -7.09
C ALA A 15 -17.84 56.55 -7.99
N LYS A 16 -17.94 55.80 -9.10
CA LYS A 16 -19.15 55.34 -9.84
C LYS A 16 -19.99 56.32 -10.67
N GLN A 17 -20.11 55.99 -11.96
CA GLN A 17 -21.28 55.43 -12.69
C GLN A 17 -20.99 55.59 -14.22
N ALA A 18 -21.48 54.85 -15.21
CA ALA A 18 -22.14 53.55 -15.43
C ALA A 18 -22.61 53.60 -16.91
N LYS A 19 -22.36 52.56 -17.74
CA LYS A 19 -23.21 52.12 -18.89
C LYS A 19 -22.53 50.95 -19.66
N GLU A 20 -23.32 49.89 -19.87
CA GLU A 20 -23.09 48.61 -20.61
C GLU A 20 -22.89 48.83 -22.14
N PRO A 21 -22.74 47.80 -23.05
CA PRO A 21 -22.81 46.31 -22.98
C PRO A 21 -21.63 45.62 -23.79
N PRO A 22 -21.62 44.36 -24.33
CA PRO A 22 -22.63 43.28 -24.40
C PRO A 22 -22.16 41.81 -24.14
N HIS A 23 -23.16 40.92 -24.26
CA HIS A 23 -23.27 39.47 -24.03
C HIS A 23 -22.13 38.50 -24.46
N PRO A 24 -21.99 37.34 -23.78
CA PRO A 24 -21.22 36.19 -24.23
C PRO A 24 -22.04 35.23 -25.14
N PRO A 25 -21.39 34.39 -25.96
CA PRO A 25 -22.05 33.57 -26.97
C PRO A 25 -22.78 32.34 -26.41
N GLN A 26 -23.69 31.88 -27.25
CA GLN A 26 -24.84 31.01 -27.01
C GLN A 26 -24.51 29.58 -26.56
N VAL A 27 -25.25 29.14 -25.55
CA VAL A 27 -25.47 27.74 -25.17
C VAL A 27 -26.56 27.18 -26.08
N LEU A 28 -26.24 26.12 -26.83
CA LEU A 28 -27.22 25.37 -27.62
C LEU A 28 -28.15 24.59 -26.68
N SER A 29 -29.44 24.93 -26.74
CA SER A 29 -30.54 24.21 -26.12
C SER A 29 -30.93 23.00 -26.97
N LEU A 30 -31.09 21.84 -26.33
CA LEU A 30 -32.04 20.82 -26.79
C LEU A 30 -33.13 20.69 -25.73
N ALA A 31 -34.31 21.19 -26.10
CA ALA A 31 -35.52 21.08 -25.32
C ALA A 31 -36.14 19.69 -25.49
N GLY A 32 -36.65 19.16 -24.38
CA GLY A 32 -37.90 18.39 -24.37
C GLY A 32 -37.78 16.88 -24.36
N ILE A 33 -37.61 16.28 -23.19
CA ILE A 33 -38.20 14.98 -22.88
C ILE A 33 -38.83 15.03 -21.49
N ARG A 34 -40.11 14.64 -21.44
CA ARG A 34 -41.04 14.72 -20.31
C ARG A 34 -40.64 13.77 -19.19
N LYS A 35 -40.90 14.18 -17.95
CA LYS A 35 -41.08 13.27 -16.80
C LYS A 35 -42.29 12.38 -17.07
N ASN A 36 -42.11 11.07 -17.13
CA ASN A 36 -42.92 10.06 -16.46
C ASN A 36 -42.45 8.64 -16.79
N GLU A 37 -42.76 7.74 -15.86
CA GLU A 37 -42.75 6.27 -15.96
C GLU A 37 -41.43 5.55 -15.69
N ILE A 38 -41.31 5.21 -14.40
CA ILE A 38 -40.63 4.04 -13.87
C ILE A 38 -41.22 2.81 -14.57
N ASP A 39 -40.42 2.11 -15.38
CA ASP A 39 -40.70 0.71 -15.70
C ASP A 39 -39.43 -0.15 -15.63
N ARG A 40 -39.62 -1.31 -15.02
CA ARG A 40 -38.63 -2.34 -14.74
C ARG A 40 -38.49 -3.22 -15.97
N SER A 41 -37.36 -3.16 -16.65
CA SER A 41 -36.94 -4.27 -17.51
C SER A 41 -35.42 -4.38 -17.57
N HIS A 42 -34.91 -5.42 -16.91
CA HIS A 42 -33.55 -5.91 -17.10
C HIS A 42 -33.37 -6.39 -18.54
N SER A 43 -32.62 -5.62 -19.32
CA SER A 43 -32.06 -6.05 -20.61
C SER A 43 -30.56 -6.25 -20.44
N LEU A 44 -30.17 -7.52 -20.30
CA LEU A 44 -28.81 -8.01 -20.42
C LEU A 44 -28.30 -7.73 -21.84
N VAL A 45 -27.53 -6.66 -22.01
CA VAL A 45 -26.72 -6.46 -23.22
C VAL A 45 -25.40 -7.19 -22.99
N ALA A 46 -25.21 -8.31 -23.70
CA ALA A 46 -23.94 -8.99 -23.80
C ALA A 46 -22.88 -8.04 -24.42
N PRO A 47 -21.68 -7.89 -23.84
CA PRO A 47 -20.67 -7.07 -24.47
C PRO A 47 -20.14 -7.79 -25.70
N SER A 48 -20.41 -7.21 -26.86
CA SER A 48 -19.79 -7.55 -28.13
C SER A 48 -18.26 -7.50 -28.01
N CYS A 49 -17.62 -8.58 -28.47
CA CYS A 49 -16.18 -8.74 -28.58
C CYS A 49 -15.60 -7.67 -29.53
N LEU A 50 -15.31 -6.49 -28.99
CA LEU A 50 -14.36 -5.56 -29.58
C LEU A 50 -12.97 -6.01 -29.10
N THR A 51 -12.18 -6.55 -30.02
CA THR A 51 -10.75 -6.79 -29.86
C THR A 51 -10.03 -5.45 -29.67
N PHE A 52 -10.16 -4.88 -28.48
CA PHE A 52 -9.18 -3.92 -27.98
C PHE A 52 -7.85 -4.67 -27.95
N LYS A 53 -6.87 -4.19 -28.72
CA LYS A 53 -5.47 -4.51 -28.44
C LYS A 53 -5.23 -4.08 -27.01
N CYS A 54 -5.29 -5.03 -26.08
CA CYS A 54 -4.98 -4.80 -24.68
C CYS A 54 -3.47 -4.60 -24.63
N GLU A 55 -3.02 -3.36 -24.79
CA GLU A 55 -1.64 -3.01 -24.47
C GLU A 55 -1.50 -3.12 -22.95
N PHE A 56 -1.06 -4.29 -22.51
CA PHE A 56 -0.79 -4.55 -21.11
C PHE A 56 0.21 -3.52 -20.58
N ARG A 57 -0.10 -2.90 -19.44
CA ARG A 57 0.72 -1.86 -18.78
C ARG A 57 2.05 -2.35 -18.19
N ILE A 58 2.36 -3.63 -18.37
CA ILE A 58 3.63 -4.24 -17.96
C ILE A 58 4.59 -4.20 -19.15
N HIS A 59 5.86 -4.02 -18.87
CA HIS A 59 6.89 -3.92 -19.90
C HIS A 59 7.33 -5.32 -20.32
N LYS A 60 7.65 -5.51 -21.60
CA LYS A 60 8.43 -6.69 -22.02
C LYS A 60 9.82 -6.56 -21.41
N PHE A 61 10.46 -7.69 -21.10
CA PHE A 61 11.83 -7.66 -20.60
C PHE A 61 12.75 -6.89 -21.55
N VAL A 62 13.51 -5.95 -21.00
CA VAL A 62 14.60 -5.27 -21.68
C VAL A 62 15.88 -5.65 -20.94
N ASP A 63 16.95 -5.94 -21.70
CA ASP A 63 18.21 -6.47 -21.17
C ASP A 63 18.73 -5.64 -19.96
N PRO A 64 18.79 -6.21 -18.75
CA PRO A 64 19.24 -5.54 -17.54
C PRO A 64 20.74 -5.30 -17.51
N GLN A 65 21.50 -5.82 -18.48
CA GLN A 65 22.96 -5.71 -18.55
C GLN A 65 23.47 -4.40 -19.17
N LYS A 66 22.60 -3.43 -19.52
CA LYS A 66 23.07 -2.07 -19.81
C LYS A 66 23.76 -1.50 -18.56
N THR A 67 25.08 -1.48 -18.60
CA THR A 67 25.98 -0.87 -17.64
C THR A 67 25.99 0.64 -17.80
N ASP A 68 24.81 1.26 -17.68
CA ASP A 68 24.77 2.70 -17.38
C ASP A 68 25.10 2.82 -15.89
N ILE A 69 26.37 3.07 -15.59
CA ILE A 69 26.76 3.55 -14.27
C ILE A 69 26.08 4.91 -14.11
N PRO A 70 25.41 5.20 -12.98
CA PRO A 70 24.83 6.53 -12.77
C PRO A 70 25.95 7.56 -12.88
N THR A 71 25.86 8.44 -13.88
CA THR A 71 26.63 9.66 -13.89
C THR A 71 26.02 10.59 -12.81
N GLU A 72 26.88 11.32 -12.10
CA GLU A 72 26.50 12.16 -10.96
C GLU A 72 25.44 13.21 -11.31
N ASP A 73 25.38 13.61 -12.58
CA ASP A 73 24.37 14.50 -13.18
C ASP A 73 22.92 14.00 -13.08
N ARG A 74 22.69 12.71 -12.81
CA ARG A 74 21.34 12.14 -12.63
C ARG A 74 20.85 12.14 -11.19
N ILE A 75 21.69 12.51 -10.22
CA ILE A 75 21.33 12.58 -8.81
C ILE A 75 20.56 13.88 -8.57
N ILE A 76 19.34 13.75 -8.07
CA ILE A 76 18.48 14.89 -7.72
C ILE A 76 18.71 15.22 -6.26
N HIS A 77 19.02 16.48 -5.97
CA HIS A 77 19.20 16.97 -4.60
C HIS A 77 17.88 17.44 -4.00
N ASP A 78 17.72 17.26 -2.68
CA ASP A 78 16.59 17.76 -1.88
C ASP A 78 15.21 17.38 -2.45
N HIS A 79 15.09 16.17 -3.00
CA HIS A 79 13.89 15.72 -3.69
C HIS A 79 12.76 15.43 -2.68
N PRO A 80 11.58 16.09 -2.79
CA PRO A 80 10.48 15.88 -1.84
C PRO A 80 9.88 14.47 -1.97
N LEU A 81 10.00 13.64 -0.92
CA LEU A 81 9.52 12.26 -0.95
C LEU A 81 8.01 12.12 -0.70
N GLN A 82 7.36 13.16 -0.20
CA GLN A 82 5.92 13.15 0.09
C GLN A 82 5.10 12.66 -1.10
N ALA A 83 5.40 13.14 -2.31
CA ALA A 83 4.72 12.79 -3.56
C ALA A 83 5.03 11.36 -4.04
N ASN A 84 6.02 10.69 -3.46
CA ASN A 84 6.38 9.32 -3.77
C ASN A 84 5.74 8.30 -2.82
N THR A 85 4.90 8.73 -1.87
CA THR A 85 4.23 7.85 -0.89
C THR A 85 2.72 7.93 -1.01
N THR A 86 2.02 6.83 -0.71
CA THR A 86 0.55 6.82 -0.71
C THR A 86 -0.04 7.54 0.50
N LEU A 87 0.67 7.54 1.64
CA LEU A 87 0.28 8.29 2.84
C LEU A 87 0.44 9.81 2.63
N GLY A 88 1.30 10.23 1.70
CA GLY A 88 1.52 11.63 1.39
C GLY A 88 2.15 12.40 2.56
N VAL A 89 3.10 11.80 3.27
CA VAL A 89 3.86 12.45 4.36
C VAL A 89 5.36 12.22 4.17
N GLY A 90 6.19 13.08 4.77
CA GLY A 90 7.65 12.97 4.74
C GLY A 90 8.37 14.19 4.16
N GLY A 91 9.63 14.33 4.54
CA GLY A 91 10.56 15.36 4.07
C GLY A 91 11.31 14.98 2.79
N PRO A 92 12.34 15.76 2.42
CA PRO A 92 13.13 15.51 1.22
C PRO A 92 14.15 14.38 1.39
N ALA A 93 14.56 13.73 0.30
CA ALA A 93 15.80 12.99 0.25
C ALA A 93 16.93 13.95 -0.08
N ARG A 94 18.03 13.93 0.69
CA ARG A 94 19.23 14.71 0.35
C ARG A 94 19.73 14.37 -1.06
N TYR A 95 19.73 13.08 -1.40
CA TYR A 95 20.00 12.60 -2.75
C TYR A 95 18.93 11.61 -3.19
N TYR A 96 18.47 11.74 -4.43
CA TYR A 96 17.45 10.88 -5.00
C TYR A 96 17.84 10.42 -6.39
N LEU A 97 17.70 9.13 -6.65
CA LEU A 97 18.10 8.52 -7.92
C LEU A 97 17.10 7.46 -8.38
N PRO A 98 16.32 7.73 -9.45
CA PRO A 98 15.58 6.69 -10.15
C PRO A 98 16.51 5.72 -10.88
N VAL A 99 16.35 4.43 -10.63
CA VAL A 99 17.14 3.37 -11.29
C VAL A 99 16.24 2.46 -12.11
N THR A 100 16.66 2.18 -13.33
CA THR A 100 15.92 1.39 -14.34
C THR A 100 16.64 0.10 -14.70
N THR A 101 17.90 -0.07 -14.28
CA THR A 101 18.68 -1.30 -14.50
C THR A 101 19.39 -1.75 -13.22
N VAL A 102 19.78 -3.02 -13.16
CA VAL A 102 20.59 -3.56 -12.07
C VAL A 102 21.99 -2.93 -12.05
N GLY A 103 22.54 -2.56 -13.22
CA GLY A 103 23.80 -1.82 -13.32
C GLY A 103 23.73 -0.47 -12.61
N GLN A 104 22.66 0.30 -12.85
CA GLN A 104 22.42 1.57 -12.17
C GLN A 104 22.28 1.39 -10.66
N LEU A 105 21.55 0.35 -10.22
CA LEU A 105 21.41 0.03 -8.80
C LEU A 105 22.78 -0.28 -8.15
N LYS A 106 23.63 -1.07 -8.80
CA LYS A 106 24.99 -1.35 -8.29
C LYS A 106 25.84 -0.08 -8.21
N GLY A 107 25.80 0.77 -9.23
CA GLY A 107 26.50 2.05 -9.22
C GLY A 107 26.03 2.98 -8.12
N ALA A 108 24.73 3.02 -7.84
CA ALA A 108 24.15 3.79 -6.73
C ALA A 108 24.66 3.32 -5.36
N VAL A 109 24.80 2.00 -5.17
CA VAL A 109 25.39 1.41 -3.95
C VAL A 109 26.85 1.82 -3.81
N ASP A 110 27.63 1.76 -4.89
CA ASP A 110 29.04 2.17 -4.87
C ASP A 110 29.20 3.66 -4.56
N TRP A 111 28.38 4.51 -5.18
CA TRP A 111 28.40 5.96 -4.91
C TRP A 111 28.04 6.27 -3.45
N ALA A 112 26.95 5.71 -2.91
CA ALA A 112 26.56 5.95 -1.52
C ALA A 112 27.66 5.52 -0.52
N ARG A 113 28.36 4.42 -0.81
CA ARG A 113 29.52 3.96 -0.02
C ARG A 113 30.70 4.92 -0.09
N GLN A 114 31.04 5.40 -1.29
CA GLN A 114 32.13 6.36 -1.48
C GLN A 114 31.86 7.67 -0.73
N GLN A 115 30.60 8.11 -0.69
CA GLN A 115 30.17 9.30 0.05
C GLN A 115 30.02 9.05 1.56
N GLY A 116 30.01 7.78 2.01
CA GLY A 116 29.81 7.43 3.42
C GLY A 116 28.41 7.78 3.95
N ILE A 117 27.38 7.72 3.11
CA ILE A 117 26.02 8.11 3.45
C ILE A 117 25.05 6.91 3.48
N PRO A 118 23.91 6.99 4.20
CA PRO A 118 22.86 5.99 4.16
C PRO A 118 22.33 5.71 2.76
N PHE A 119 21.97 4.45 2.51
CA PHE A 119 21.36 3.98 1.26
C PHE A 119 19.97 3.41 1.57
N VAL A 120 18.94 3.95 0.95
CA VAL A 120 17.55 3.55 1.14
C VAL A 120 16.92 3.22 -0.21
N VAL A 121 16.17 2.12 -0.28
CA VAL A 121 15.37 1.79 -1.47
C VAL A 121 13.93 2.19 -1.24
N LEU A 122 13.39 3.00 -2.15
CA LEU A 122 11.98 3.30 -2.26
C LEU A 122 11.45 2.68 -3.55
N ALA A 123 10.40 1.87 -3.43
CA ALA A 123 9.69 1.37 -4.61
C ALA A 123 8.40 2.17 -4.80
N GLY A 124 7.22 1.54 -4.72
CA GLY A 124 5.95 2.24 -4.86
C GLY A 124 5.47 3.06 -3.65
N GLY A 125 6.27 3.16 -2.58
CA GLY A 125 5.99 4.02 -1.41
C GLY A 125 4.65 3.79 -0.70
N SER A 126 4.09 2.58 -0.81
CA SER A 126 2.75 2.27 -0.29
C SER A 126 2.70 1.70 1.12
N ASN A 127 3.86 1.42 1.72
CA ASN A 127 3.99 0.86 3.07
C ASN A 127 5.12 1.52 3.88
N VAL A 128 5.24 2.85 3.77
CA VAL A 128 6.30 3.62 4.44
C VAL A 128 5.73 4.84 5.14
N VAL A 129 6.39 5.22 6.24
CA VAL A 129 6.24 6.52 6.90
C VAL A 129 7.61 7.17 6.90
N ILE A 130 7.76 8.29 6.20
CA ILE A 130 9.04 8.99 6.06
C ILE A 130 9.07 10.15 7.06
N ALA A 131 10.20 10.35 7.74
CA ALA A 131 10.40 11.42 8.70
C ALA A 131 10.18 12.80 8.07
N ASP A 132 9.73 13.77 8.87
CA ASP A 132 9.48 15.13 8.40
C ASP A 132 10.74 15.86 7.97
N ASP A 133 11.87 15.54 8.61
CA ASP A 133 13.19 16.05 8.23
C ASP A 133 13.73 15.34 6.97
N GLY A 134 13.12 14.23 6.56
CA GLY A 134 13.47 13.53 5.34
C GLY A 134 14.53 12.46 5.56
N VAL A 135 15.39 12.25 4.55
CA VAL A 135 16.44 11.23 4.55
C VAL A 135 17.77 11.88 4.21
N GLU A 136 18.69 11.88 5.19
CA GLU A 136 20.06 12.38 5.05
C GLU A 136 20.97 11.37 4.34
N GLY A 137 20.54 10.89 3.17
CA GLY A 137 21.22 9.84 2.41
C GLY A 137 20.74 9.75 0.96
N LEU A 138 21.11 8.65 0.30
CA LEU A 138 20.64 8.33 -1.05
C LEU A 138 19.37 7.50 -0.99
N VAL A 139 18.27 8.05 -1.51
CA VAL A 139 17.05 7.31 -1.80
C VAL A 139 17.05 6.86 -3.26
N VAL A 140 17.19 5.56 -3.48
CA VAL A 140 17.05 4.96 -4.79
C VAL A 140 15.59 4.62 -5.07
N HIS A 141 15.02 5.20 -6.12
CA HIS A 141 13.68 4.84 -6.60
C HIS A 141 13.78 3.68 -7.59
N LEU A 142 13.33 2.50 -7.18
CA LEU A 142 13.45 1.26 -7.95
C LEU A 142 12.41 1.18 -9.06
N GLN A 143 12.84 1.41 -10.30
CA GLN A 143 12.02 1.41 -11.53
C GLN A 143 12.53 0.38 -12.56
N ILE A 144 13.13 -0.71 -12.10
CA ILE A 144 13.59 -1.83 -12.93
C ILE A 144 12.36 -2.62 -13.39
N LYS A 145 12.01 -2.52 -14.68
CA LYS A 145 10.74 -3.03 -15.25
C LYS A 145 10.96 -4.03 -16.38
N GLY A 146 10.12 -5.05 -16.40
CA GLY A 146 10.17 -6.10 -17.40
C GLY A 146 9.49 -7.38 -16.92
N ARG A 147 9.03 -8.19 -17.86
CA ARG A 147 8.48 -9.52 -17.61
C ARG A 147 8.98 -10.55 -18.62
N GLU A 148 9.10 -11.78 -18.15
CA GLU A 148 9.33 -12.98 -18.94
C GLU A 148 8.30 -14.03 -18.56
N VAL A 149 7.88 -14.83 -19.55
CA VAL A 149 6.87 -15.88 -19.36
C VAL A 149 7.43 -17.17 -19.90
N HIS A 150 7.42 -18.21 -19.08
CA HIS A 150 7.73 -19.57 -19.47
C HIS A 150 6.56 -20.48 -19.09
N ILE A 151 6.06 -21.27 -20.03
CA ILE A 151 4.92 -22.18 -19.81
C ILE A 151 5.43 -23.62 -19.90
N GLN A 152 5.14 -24.42 -18.88
CA GLN A 152 5.48 -25.83 -18.83
C GLN A 152 4.22 -26.63 -18.44
N GLY A 153 3.56 -27.24 -19.42
CA GLY A 153 2.28 -27.92 -19.19
C GLY A 153 1.20 -26.94 -18.70
N GLU A 154 0.66 -27.20 -17.51
CA GLU A 154 -0.34 -26.34 -16.85
C GLU A 154 0.29 -25.26 -15.95
N ASP A 155 1.61 -25.28 -15.74
CA ASP A 155 2.32 -24.27 -14.95
C ASP A 155 2.77 -23.09 -15.83
N VAL A 156 2.59 -21.88 -15.32
CA VAL A 156 3.09 -20.63 -15.89
C VAL A 156 4.09 -20.00 -14.91
N PHE A 157 5.35 -19.91 -15.32
CA PHE A 157 6.39 -19.18 -14.61
C PHE A 157 6.45 -17.75 -15.14
N LEU A 158 5.85 -16.82 -14.39
CA LEU A 158 5.85 -15.40 -14.67
C LEU A 158 6.95 -14.73 -13.85
N ARG A 159 8.08 -14.43 -14.50
CA ARG A 159 9.18 -13.66 -13.90
C ARG A 159 8.97 -12.18 -14.17
N VAL A 160 8.97 -11.37 -13.13
CA VAL A 160 8.69 -9.92 -13.21
C VAL A 160 9.74 -9.14 -12.43
N GLN A 161 10.23 -8.05 -13.01
CA GLN A 161 11.20 -7.17 -12.37
C GLN A 161 10.57 -6.32 -11.26
N ALA A 162 11.38 -5.98 -10.26
CA ALA A 162 10.95 -5.46 -8.96
C ALA A 162 10.24 -4.08 -9.00
N GLY A 163 10.48 -3.28 -10.04
CA GLY A 163 9.88 -1.97 -10.24
C GLY A 163 8.53 -1.98 -10.96
N GLU A 164 8.04 -3.15 -11.39
CA GLU A 164 6.69 -3.24 -11.97
C GLU A 164 5.61 -3.00 -10.92
N HIS A 165 4.53 -2.33 -11.33
CA HIS A 165 3.39 -2.06 -10.45
C HIS A 165 2.63 -3.36 -10.18
N TRP A 166 2.46 -3.72 -8.91
CA TRP A 166 1.94 -5.03 -8.52
C TRP A 166 0.55 -5.33 -9.11
N ASP A 167 -0.39 -4.40 -9.00
CA ASP A 167 -1.76 -4.64 -9.50
C ASP A 167 -1.82 -4.82 -11.02
N TYR A 168 -0.85 -4.30 -11.78
CA TYR A 168 -0.78 -4.53 -13.22
C TYR A 168 -0.32 -5.96 -13.52
N VAL A 169 0.56 -6.53 -12.69
CA VAL A 169 0.94 -7.96 -12.76
C VAL A 169 -0.26 -8.86 -12.53
N VAL A 170 -1.06 -8.55 -11.50
CA VAL A 170 -2.30 -9.31 -11.24
C VAL A 170 -3.28 -9.18 -12.40
N GLU A 171 -3.47 -7.98 -12.94
CA GLU A 171 -4.30 -7.76 -14.13
C GLU A 171 -3.84 -8.59 -15.33
N TYR A 172 -2.53 -8.59 -15.59
CA TYR A 172 -1.93 -9.35 -16.69
C TYR A 172 -2.15 -10.85 -16.53
N ALA A 173 -1.91 -11.40 -15.34
CA ALA A 173 -2.14 -12.82 -15.08
C ALA A 173 -3.62 -13.19 -15.29
N VAL A 174 -4.55 -12.41 -14.70
CA VAL A 174 -5.99 -12.63 -14.82
C VAL A 174 -6.46 -12.56 -16.27
N ALA A 175 -5.97 -11.59 -17.05
CA ALA A 175 -6.32 -11.44 -18.46
C ALA A 175 -5.81 -12.57 -19.36
N ASN A 176 -4.74 -13.27 -18.94
CA ASN A 176 -4.21 -14.43 -19.64
C ASN A 176 -4.74 -15.77 -19.08
N GLY A 177 -5.70 -15.75 -18.15
CA GLY A 177 -6.26 -16.96 -17.57
C GLY A 177 -5.32 -17.68 -16.59
N TRP A 178 -4.39 -16.97 -15.96
CA TRP A 178 -3.42 -17.56 -15.04
C TRP A 178 -3.85 -17.34 -13.58
N ALA A 179 -4.27 -18.41 -12.93
CA ALA A 179 -4.79 -18.40 -11.56
C ALA A 179 -3.67 -18.44 -10.52
N GLY A 180 -3.93 -17.85 -9.34
CA GLY A 180 -3.08 -17.96 -8.16
C GLY A 180 -2.81 -16.64 -7.44
N ILE A 181 -3.12 -15.50 -8.07
CA ILE A 181 -2.88 -14.16 -7.50
C ILE A 181 -4.08 -13.21 -7.63
N GLU A 182 -5.22 -13.69 -8.13
CA GLU A 182 -6.41 -12.87 -8.37
C GLU A 182 -6.97 -12.23 -7.09
N CYS A 183 -6.83 -12.86 -5.92
CA CYS A 183 -7.27 -12.29 -4.64
C CYS A 183 -6.35 -11.18 -4.11
N LEU A 184 -5.18 -11.01 -4.72
CA LEU A 184 -4.20 -9.96 -4.40
C LEU A 184 -4.41 -8.69 -5.24
N SER A 185 -5.51 -8.64 -5.99
CA SER A 185 -5.91 -7.50 -6.82
C SER A 185 -6.07 -6.22 -6.01
N GLY A 186 -5.60 -5.09 -6.57
CA GLY A 186 -5.76 -3.75 -6.02
C GLY A 186 -4.83 -3.41 -4.86
N ILE A 187 -3.84 -4.25 -4.56
CA ILE A 187 -2.79 -3.91 -3.60
C ILE A 187 -1.82 -2.91 -4.27
N PRO A 188 -1.57 -1.74 -3.67
CA PRO A 188 -0.64 -0.74 -4.21
C PRO A 188 0.81 -1.16 -3.98
N GLY A 189 1.72 -0.60 -4.78
CA GLY A 189 3.16 -0.81 -4.65
C GLY A 189 3.77 -1.59 -5.80
N SER A 190 4.99 -2.08 -5.59
CA SER A 190 5.75 -2.77 -6.63
C SER A 190 5.92 -4.26 -6.34
N VAL A 191 6.23 -5.03 -7.38
CA VAL A 191 6.57 -6.46 -7.31
C VAL A 191 7.66 -6.74 -6.27
N GLY A 192 8.74 -5.97 -6.28
CA GLY A 192 9.89 -6.19 -5.40
C GLY A 192 9.59 -6.01 -3.91
N ALA A 193 8.55 -5.25 -3.58
CA ALA A 193 8.10 -5.09 -2.21
C ALA A 193 7.22 -6.24 -1.72
N THR A 194 6.61 -7.01 -2.63
CA THR A 194 5.68 -8.09 -2.25
C THR A 194 6.30 -9.22 -1.40
N PRO A 195 7.52 -9.73 -1.69
CA PRO A 195 8.11 -10.77 -0.85
C PRO A 195 8.57 -10.25 0.52
N ILE A 196 8.88 -8.96 0.66
CA ILE A 196 9.46 -8.40 1.90
C ILE A 196 8.59 -8.72 3.12
N GLN A 197 7.29 -8.53 2.99
CA GLN A 197 6.33 -8.77 4.06
C GLN A 197 5.30 -9.84 3.70
N ASN A 198 5.61 -10.73 2.75
CA ASN A 198 4.67 -11.74 2.25
C ASN A 198 3.25 -11.16 2.03
N VAL A 199 3.14 -10.21 1.11
CA VAL A 199 1.90 -9.48 0.83
C VAL A 199 0.74 -10.47 0.66
N GLY A 200 -0.38 -10.20 1.33
CA GLY A 200 -1.55 -11.06 1.29
C GLY A 200 -2.85 -10.33 1.56
N ALA A 201 -3.91 -10.78 0.89
CA ALA A 201 -5.26 -10.28 1.05
C ALA A 201 -6.26 -11.38 0.66
N TYR A 202 -7.46 -11.33 1.24
CA TYR A 202 -8.57 -12.22 0.90
C TYR A 202 -8.20 -13.71 0.84
N GLY A 203 -7.37 -14.17 1.79
CA GLY A 203 -7.04 -15.58 1.96
C GLY A 203 -5.94 -16.12 1.03
N GLN A 204 -5.35 -15.27 0.19
CA GLN A 204 -4.14 -15.57 -0.58
C GLN A 204 -2.95 -14.75 -0.07
N GLN A 205 -1.75 -15.29 -0.26
CA GLN A 205 -0.47 -14.63 -0.02
C GLN A 205 0.45 -14.84 -1.22
N VAL A 206 1.39 -13.94 -1.47
CA VAL A 206 2.36 -14.12 -2.58
C VAL A 206 3.21 -15.37 -2.40
N SER A 207 3.49 -15.78 -1.16
CA SER A 207 4.18 -17.04 -0.87
C SER A 207 3.48 -18.28 -1.43
N ASP A 208 2.17 -18.22 -1.69
CA ASP A 208 1.42 -19.34 -2.26
C ASP A 208 1.84 -19.65 -3.71
N THR A 209 2.43 -18.66 -4.40
CA THR A 209 2.80 -18.75 -5.82
C THR A 209 4.25 -18.38 -6.13
N ILE A 210 4.97 -17.68 -5.26
CA ILE A 210 6.38 -17.36 -5.49
C ILE A 210 7.17 -18.67 -5.66
N ALA A 211 7.84 -18.83 -6.80
CA ALA A 211 8.81 -19.90 -7.02
C ALA A 211 10.21 -19.45 -6.59
N THR A 212 10.56 -18.19 -6.91
CA THR A 212 11.92 -17.69 -6.74
C THR A 212 11.94 -16.17 -6.53
N VAL A 213 12.84 -15.69 -5.69
CA VAL A 213 13.13 -14.27 -5.49
C VAL A 213 14.60 -14.01 -5.81
N GLU A 214 14.86 -13.15 -6.80
CA GLU A 214 16.22 -12.72 -7.14
C GLU A 214 16.51 -11.37 -6.51
N VAL A 215 17.65 -11.27 -5.84
CA VAL A 215 18.06 -10.08 -5.10
C VAL A 215 19.48 -9.66 -5.44
N LEU A 216 19.76 -8.37 -5.33
CA LEU A 216 21.11 -7.85 -5.21
C LEU A 216 21.54 -7.92 -3.74
N ASP A 217 22.60 -8.67 -3.45
CA ASP A 217 23.31 -8.57 -2.18
C ASP A 217 24.12 -7.28 -2.15
N LEU A 218 23.75 -6.37 -1.24
CA LEU A 218 24.41 -5.07 -1.15
C LEU A 218 25.88 -5.22 -0.79
N PHE A 219 26.29 -6.20 0.02
CA PHE A 219 27.69 -6.41 0.41
C PHE A 219 28.52 -6.97 -0.75
N THR A 220 28.08 -8.10 -1.33
CA THR A 220 28.87 -8.79 -2.35
C THR A 220 28.67 -8.23 -3.76
N LYS A 221 27.63 -7.41 -3.96
CA LYS A 221 27.17 -6.88 -5.26
C LYS A 221 26.82 -7.96 -6.28
N LYS A 222 26.57 -9.19 -5.83
CA LYS A 222 26.15 -10.33 -6.65
C LYS A 222 24.63 -10.45 -6.65
N ILE A 223 24.09 -10.96 -7.75
CA ILE A 223 22.71 -11.41 -7.79
C ILE A 223 22.66 -12.80 -7.14
N VAL A 224 21.76 -12.95 -6.18
CA VAL A 224 21.51 -14.19 -5.45
C VAL A 224 20.03 -14.55 -5.64
N SER A 225 19.76 -15.84 -5.77
CA SER A 225 18.43 -16.39 -5.96
C SER A 225 18.01 -17.18 -4.74
N PHE A 226 16.81 -16.93 -4.23
CA PHE A 226 16.20 -17.65 -3.12
C PHE A 226 14.98 -18.42 -3.61
N SER A 227 14.88 -19.71 -3.29
CA SER A 227 13.65 -20.46 -3.48
C SER A 227 12.56 -19.99 -2.52
N ASN A 228 11.31 -20.43 -2.74
CA ASN A 228 10.22 -20.17 -1.81
C ASN A 228 10.56 -20.56 -0.36
N SER A 229 11.07 -21.78 -0.15
CA SER A 229 11.44 -22.29 1.17
C SER A 229 12.59 -21.50 1.79
N ASP A 230 13.53 -21.02 0.98
CA ASP A 230 14.64 -20.21 1.49
C ASP A 230 14.19 -18.83 1.96
N CYS A 231 13.05 -18.32 1.47
CA CYS A 231 12.57 -16.98 1.80
C CYS A 231 12.02 -16.86 3.23
N GLY A 232 11.76 -17.97 3.93
CA GLY A 232 11.27 -17.97 5.31
C GLY A 232 9.98 -17.17 5.48
N PHE A 233 9.03 -17.33 4.55
CA PHE A 233 7.76 -16.60 4.59
C PHE A 233 6.91 -16.99 5.80
N GLY A 234 6.24 -15.98 6.38
CA GLY A 234 5.24 -16.15 7.42
C GLY A 234 4.18 -15.06 7.33
N TYR A 235 3.31 -14.95 8.35
CA TYR A 235 2.32 -13.88 8.40
C TYR A 235 3.01 -12.52 8.48
N ARG A 236 2.86 -11.72 7.41
CA ARG A 236 3.48 -10.38 7.29
C ARG A 236 5.01 -10.37 7.44
N THR A 237 5.70 -11.47 7.15
CA THR A 237 7.15 -11.58 7.38
C THR A 237 7.86 -12.45 6.35
N SER A 238 9.16 -12.24 6.23
CA SER A 238 10.10 -13.02 5.43
C SER A 238 11.51 -12.84 6.00
N ARG A 239 12.47 -13.63 5.51
CA ARG A 239 13.91 -13.42 5.78
C ARG A 239 14.37 -11.98 5.52
N PHE A 240 13.81 -11.32 4.50
CA PHE A 240 14.20 -9.97 4.08
C PHE A 240 13.73 -8.91 5.08
N ARG A 241 12.72 -9.22 5.91
CA ARG A 241 12.22 -8.37 7.00
C ARG A 241 12.84 -8.71 8.36
N THR A 242 13.48 -9.88 8.48
CA THR A 242 14.02 -10.42 9.73
C THR A 242 15.54 -10.59 9.67
N THR A 243 16.02 -11.78 9.37
CA THR A 243 17.44 -12.18 9.48
C THR A 243 18.36 -11.43 8.54
N ASP A 244 17.86 -11.04 7.37
CA ASP A 244 18.63 -10.34 6.33
C ASP A 244 18.18 -8.89 6.14
N TRP A 245 17.60 -8.28 7.18
CA TRP A 245 17.16 -6.89 7.14
C TRP A 245 18.29 -5.95 6.70
N GLY A 246 18.01 -5.12 5.69
CA GLY A 246 18.97 -4.14 5.16
C GLY A 246 20.09 -4.71 4.28
N ARG A 247 20.13 -6.03 4.04
CA ARG A 247 21.19 -6.67 3.22
C ARG A 247 20.88 -6.75 1.73
N TYR A 248 19.62 -7.02 1.39
CA TYR A 248 19.22 -7.39 0.05
C TYR A 248 18.26 -6.37 -0.57
N VAL A 249 18.38 -6.17 -1.88
CA VAL A 249 17.38 -5.45 -2.69
C VAL A 249 16.78 -6.42 -3.70
N VAL A 250 15.46 -6.64 -3.64
CA VAL A 250 14.78 -7.50 -4.61
C VAL A 250 14.85 -6.87 -5.99
N THR A 251 15.26 -7.66 -6.99
CA THR A 251 15.42 -7.24 -8.39
C THR A 251 14.40 -7.88 -9.32
N SER A 252 13.96 -9.10 -9.02
CA SER A 252 12.89 -9.81 -9.71
C SER A 252 12.24 -10.87 -8.83
N VAL A 253 10.99 -11.20 -9.14
CA VAL A 253 10.22 -12.27 -8.50
C VAL A 253 9.62 -13.15 -9.59
N THR A 254 9.73 -14.46 -9.44
CA THR A 254 9.08 -15.45 -10.31
C THR A 254 7.90 -16.07 -9.58
N TYR A 255 6.71 -15.97 -10.17
CA TYR A 255 5.49 -16.61 -9.68
C TYR A 255 5.18 -17.84 -10.54
N ARG A 256 4.88 -18.97 -9.91
CA ARG A 256 4.29 -20.15 -10.53
C ARG A 256 2.77 -20.06 -10.41
N LEU A 257 2.11 -19.83 -11.54
CA LEU A 257 0.67 -19.68 -11.67
C LEU A 257 0.08 -20.87 -12.44
N GLN A 258 -1.21 -21.10 -12.32
CA GLN A 258 -1.89 -22.19 -13.02
C GLN A 258 -2.59 -21.68 -14.28
N LYS A 259 -2.19 -22.21 -15.44
CA LYS A 259 -2.83 -21.93 -16.73
C LYS A 259 -4.26 -22.48 -16.74
N ASP A 260 -5.21 -21.65 -17.14
CA ASP A 260 -6.64 -21.98 -17.20
C ASP A 260 -7.20 -22.50 -15.85
N GLY A 261 -6.55 -22.12 -14.75
CA GLY A 261 -6.90 -22.51 -13.39
C GLY A 261 -8.18 -21.82 -12.88
N ARG A 262 -8.81 -22.43 -11.88
CA ARG A 262 -9.96 -21.84 -11.18
C ARG A 262 -9.48 -20.90 -10.07
N PRO A 263 -10.21 -19.81 -9.77
CA PRO A 263 -9.86 -18.94 -8.66
C PRO A 263 -9.93 -19.68 -7.32
N ILE A 264 -9.05 -19.31 -6.40
CA ILE A 264 -8.99 -19.90 -5.05
C ILE A 264 -9.59 -18.90 -4.06
N VAL A 265 -10.89 -19.05 -3.78
CA VAL A 265 -11.63 -18.18 -2.85
C VAL A 265 -11.69 -18.83 -1.46
N ARG A 266 -10.85 -18.34 -0.54
CA ARG A 266 -10.78 -18.85 0.85
C ARG A 266 -11.38 -17.91 1.88
N TYR A 267 -11.52 -16.62 1.56
CA TYR A 267 -11.92 -15.61 2.54
C TYR A 267 -13.44 -15.45 2.62
N PRO A 268 -14.07 -15.56 3.81
CA PRO A 268 -15.52 -15.59 3.96
C PRO A 268 -16.24 -14.39 3.34
N GLU A 269 -15.74 -13.16 3.54
CA GLU A 269 -16.37 -11.96 2.98
C GLU A 269 -16.38 -11.97 1.44
N LEU A 270 -15.32 -12.48 0.82
CA LEU A 270 -15.24 -12.60 -0.64
C LEU A 270 -16.17 -13.69 -1.15
N ALA A 271 -16.20 -14.85 -0.49
CA ALA A 271 -17.10 -15.94 -0.82
C ALA A 271 -18.57 -15.49 -0.77
N GLN A 272 -18.97 -14.83 0.33
CA GLN A 272 -20.32 -14.28 0.49
C GLN A 272 -20.65 -13.27 -0.61
N PHE A 273 -19.73 -12.34 -0.90
CA PHE A 273 -19.95 -11.33 -1.94
C PHE A 273 -20.18 -11.94 -3.32
N LEU A 274 -19.47 -13.02 -3.66
CA LEU A 274 -19.63 -13.74 -4.92
C LEU A 274 -20.96 -14.52 -4.95
N GLN A 275 -21.33 -15.13 -3.83
CA GLN A 275 -22.60 -15.85 -3.68
C GLN A 275 -23.80 -14.93 -3.82
N ASP A 276 -23.77 -13.74 -3.20
CA ASP A 276 -24.85 -12.75 -3.30
C ASP A 276 -25.09 -12.29 -4.74
N ARG A 277 -24.06 -12.36 -5.59
CA ARG A 277 -24.13 -12.06 -7.02
C ARG A 277 -24.45 -13.27 -7.90
N ARG A 278 -24.71 -14.44 -7.30
CA ARG A 278 -25.07 -15.70 -7.97
C ARG A 278 -24.00 -16.17 -8.97
N PHE A 279 -22.73 -15.98 -8.64
CA PHE A 279 -21.64 -16.61 -9.39
C PHE A 279 -21.39 -18.02 -8.87
N GLU A 280 -21.92 -19.05 -9.55
CA GLU A 280 -21.72 -20.46 -9.17
C GLU A 280 -20.27 -20.93 -9.43
N HIS A 281 -19.69 -20.49 -10.55
CA HIS A 281 -18.31 -20.77 -10.96
C HIS A 281 -17.63 -19.47 -11.38
N PRO A 282 -17.19 -18.64 -10.41
CA PRO A 282 -16.65 -17.33 -10.73
C PRO A 282 -15.37 -17.44 -11.56
N THR A 283 -15.23 -16.58 -12.56
CA THR A 283 -14.00 -16.45 -13.35
C THR A 283 -12.93 -15.65 -12.58
N LEU A 284 -11.67 -15.74 -12.99
CA LEU A 284 -10.58 -14.91 -12.43
C LEU A 284 -10.91 -13.41 -12.49
N ALA A 285 -11.50 -12.96 -13.61
CA ALA A 285 -11.92 -11.57 -13.80
C ALA A 285 -13.04 -11.16 -12.83
N GLN A 286 -14.02 -12.04 -12.58
CA GLN A 286 -15.10 -11.78 -11.61
C GLN A 286 -14.55 -11.72 -10.18
N VAL A 287 -13.62 -12.60 -9.82
CA VAL A 287 -12.96 -12.57 -8.50
C VAL A 287 -12.12 -11.30 -8.33
N ARG A 288 -11.30 -10.94 -9.32
CA ARG A 288 -10.56 -9.67 -9.34
C ARG A 288 -11.49 -8.47 -9.17
N GLY A 289 -12.60 -8.42 -9.91
CA GLY A 289 -13.61 -7.35 -9.81
C GLY A 289 -14.26 -7.27 -8.42
N ALA A 290 -14.60 -8.42 -7.83
CA ALA A 290 -15.15 -8.51 -6.48
C ALA A 290 -14.17 -8.01 -5.42
N VAL A 291 -12.91 -8.47 -5.47
CA VAL A 291 -11.83 -8.04 -4.57
C VAL A 291 -11.63 -6.53 -4.65
N ARG A 292 -11.50 -5.98 -5.86
CA ARG A 292 -11.35 -4.52 -6.05
C ARG A 292 -12.54 -3.75 -5.50
N THR A 293 -13.76 -4.24 -5.69
CA THR A 293 -14.98 -3.63 -5.12
C THR A 293 -14.93 -3.62 -3.60
N LEU A 294 -14.59 -4.74 -2.97
CA LEU A 294 -14.49 -4.84 -1.51
C LEU A 294 -13.37 -3.94 -0.95
N ARG A 295 -12.24 -3.83 -1.65
CA ARG A 295 -11.16 -2.91 -1.28
C ARG A 295 -11.58 -1.45 -1.41
N GLN A 296 -12.27 -1.07 -2.49
CA GLN A 296 -12.77 0.29 -2.67
C GLN A 296 -13.72 0.69 -1.53
N ARG A 297 -14.63 -0.21 -1.12
CA ARG A 297 -15.53 0.00 0.02
C ARG A 297 -14.79 0.30 1.32
N LYS A 298 -13.55 -0.16 1.46
CA LYS A 298 -12.66 0.03 2.62
C LYS A 298 -11.62 1.15 2.40
N ALA A 299 -11.70 1.89 1.29
CA ALA A 299 -10.67 2.85 0.85
C ALA A 299 -9.25 2.23 0.76
N MET A 300 -9.16 0.94 0.48
CA MET A 300 -7.90 0.18 0.35
C MET A 300 -7.40 0.12 -1.10
N LEU A 301 -7.97 0.94 -1.99
CA LEU A 301 -7.42 1.25 -3.31
C LEU A 301 -6.93 2.70 -3.25
N TYR A 302 -5.68 2.93 -3.62
CA TYR A 302 -5.12 4.27 -3.64
C TYR A 302 -5.78 5.12 -4.74
N ASP A 303 -6.28 6.29 -4.36
CA ASP A 303 -6.82 7.31 -5.24
C ASP A 303 -6.38 8.69 -4.73
N PRO A 304 -5.57 9.45 -5.48
CA PRO A 304 -5.06 10.75 -5.03
C PRO A 304 -6.17 11.76 -4.71
N ASN A 305 -7.40 11.56 -5.21
CA ASN A 305 -8.53 12.44 -4.96
C ASN A 305 -9.44 11.97 -3.80
N GLU A 306 -9.15 10.84 -3.17
CA GLU A 306 -9.90 10.29 -2.04
C GLU A 306 -9.04 10.26 -0.78
N VAL A 307 -9.32 11.17 0.16
CA VAL A 307 -8.57 11.34 1.41
C VAL A 307 -8.51 10.07 2.24
N ASN A 308 -9.56 9.24 2.23
CA ASN A 308 -9.57 7.98 2.99
C ASN A 308 -8.58 6.95 2.45
N SER A 309 -8.06 7.15 1.24
CA SER A 309 -7.07 6.28 0.62
C SER A 309 -5.63 6.76 0.82
N HIS A 310 -5.43 7.97 1.36
CA HIS A 310 -4.11 8.52 1.69
C HIS A 310 -3.57 7.88 2.97
N SER A 311 -3.24 6.60 2.86
CA SER A 311 -2.77 5.73 3.94
C SER A 311 -1.61 4.85 3.45
N CYS A 312 -0.98 4.13 4.37
CA CYS A 312 -0.13 2.98 4.05
C CYS A 312 -0.88 1.65 4.18
N GLY A 313 -2.21 1.65 3.96
CA GLY A 313 -3.06 0.48 4.20
C GLY A 313 -3.35 0.27 5.70
N SER A 314 -3.45 -0.99 6.13
CA SER A 314 -3.59 -1.30 7.55
C SER A 314 -2.29 -0.91 8.28
N PHE A 315 -2.37 0.03 9.20
CA PHE A 315 -1.20 0.54 9.91
C PHE A 315 -0.64 -0.45 10.93
N PHE A 316 -1.51 -1.26 11.55
CA PHE A 316 -1.11 -2.29 12.51
C PHE A 316 -1.36 -3.70 11.96
N VAL A 317 -0.44 -4.62 12.23
CA VAL A 317 -0.68 -6.05 12.00
C VAL A 317 -1.65 -6.60 13.04
N ASN A 318 -2.34 -7.69 12.69
CA ASN A 318 -3.14 -8.40 13.69
C ASN A 318 -2.22 -9.11 14.69
N PRO A 319 -2.35 -8.88 16.01
CA PRO A 319 -1.56 -9.58 17.01
C PRO A 319 -1.85 -11.08 16.98
N VAL A 320 -0.79 -11.86 17.18
CA VAL A 320 -0.84 -13.33 17.33
C VAL A 320 -0.44 -13.64 18.75
N LEU A 321 -1.34 -14.28 19.50
CA LEU A 321 -1.18 -14.60 20.91
C LEU A 321 -1.10 -16.12 21.08
N SER A 322 -0.21 -16.57 21.95
CA SER A 322 -0.26 -17.94 22.47
C SER A 322 -1.57 -18.20 23.21
N GLN A 323 -1.89 -19.47 23.47
CA GLN A 323 -3.07 -19.85 24.26
C GLN A 323 -3.13 -19.10 25.60
N SER A 324 -2.01 -19.01 26.33
CA SER A 324 -1.98 -18.34 27.64
C SER A 324 -2.22 -16.83 27.52
N GLU A 325 -1.59 -16.17 26.54
CA GLU A 325 -1.80 -14.74 26.30
C GLU A 325 -3.24 -14.44 25.86
N TYR A 326 -3.84 -15.33 25.07
CA TYR A 326 -5.23 -15.20 24.64
C TYR A 326 -6.21 -15.28 25.82
N GLU A 327 -6.00 -16.23 26.73
CA GLU A 327 -6.81 -16.36 27.96
C GLU A 327 -6.67 -15.12 28.86
N GLN A 328 -5.45 -14.62 29.06
CA GLN A 328 -5.19 -13.40 29.83
C GLN A 328 -5.87 -12.17 29.21
N PHE A 329 -5.80 -12.06 27.88
CA PHE A 329 -6.50 -11.01 27.13
C PHE A 329 -8.02 -11.07 27.35
N LEU A 330 -8.63 -12.25 27.23
CA LEU A 330 -10.07 -12.40 27.43
C LEU A 330 -10.48 -12.04 28.86
N GLU A 331 -9.71 -12.47 29.86
CA GLU A 331 -9.97 -12.15 31.26
C GLU A 331 -9.90 -10.65 31.51
N ARG A 332 -8.82 -9.99 31.07
CA ARG A 332 -8.65 -8.54 31.20
C ARG A 332 -9.76 -7.77 30.49
N ALA A 333 -10.13 -8.18 29.27
CA ALA A 333 -11.21 -7.55 28.51
C ALA A 333 -12.57 -7.65 29.21
N ARG A 334 -12.87 -8.79 29.86
CA ARG A 334 -14.11 -8.99 30.64
C ARG A 334 -14.10 -8.16 31.93
N GLN A 335 -12.99 -8.16 32.67
CA GLN A 335 -12.85 -7.35 33.88
C GLN A 335 -13.02 -5.84 33.60
N ALA A 336 -12.54 -5.39 32.45
CA ALA A 336 -12.71 -4.01 31.98
C ALA A 336 -14.10 -3.71 31.38
N ASN A 337 -15.04 -4.66 31.38
CA ASN A 337 -16.35 -4.57 30.73
C ASN A 337 -16.28 -4.21 29.22
N LEU A 338 -15.21 -4.61 28.54
CA LEU A 338 -15.00 -4.37 27.10
C LEU A 338 -15.51 -5.52 26.24
N LEU A 339 -15.74 -6.69 26.85
CA LEU A 339 -16.26 -7.90 26.22
C LEU A 339 -17.40 -8.46 27.07
N GLY A 340 -18.55 -8.75 26.45
CA GLY A 340 -19.67 -9.37 27.15
C GLY A 340 -19.35 -10.81 27.63
N PRO A 341 -20.12 -11.38 28.59
CA PRO A 341 -19.82 -12.70 29.16
C PRO A 341 -19.73 -13.84 28.14
N GLN A 342 -20.50 -13.74 27.05
CA GLN A 342 -20.56 -14.72 25.96
C GLN A 342 -20.04 -14.16 24.62
N GLU A 343 -19.53 -12.93 24.62
CA GLU A 343 -18.99 -12.34 23.41
C GLU A 343 -17.59 -12.91 23.15
N THR A 344 -17.29 -13.21 21.88
CA THR A 344 -15.96 -13.60 21.45
C THR A 344 -15.42 -12.54 20.49
N PRO A 345 -14.20 -12.04 20.70
CA PRO A 345 -13.60 -11.13 19.74
C PRO A 345 -13.36 -11.85 18.40
N PRO A 346 -13.32 -11.14 17.27
CA PRO A 346 -12.98 -11.74 15.98
C PRO A 346 -11.56 -12.31 16.02
N THR A 347 -11.49 -13.64 16.07
CA THR A 347 -10.28 -14.41 16.29
C THR A 347 -10.16 -15.52 15.24
N PHE A 348 -8.95 -15.76 14.76
CA PHE A 348 -8.62 -16.87 13.87
C PHE A 348 -7.60 -17.77 14.58
N ALA A 349 -7.97 -19.02 14.85
CA ALA A 349 -7.04 -20.03 15.31
C ALA A 349 -6.04 -20.37 14.19
N LEU A 350 -4.76 -20.47 14.55
CA LEU A 350 -3.67 -20.88 13.67
C LEU A 350 -3.34 -22.35 13.89
N GLU A 351 -2.71 -22.99 12.91
CA GLU A 351 -2.29 -24.40 13.00
C GLU A 351 -1.29 -24.65 14.14
N SER A 352 -0.54 -23.62 14.56
CA SER A 352 0.37 -23.69 15.73
C SER A 352 -0.35 -23.81 17.07
N GLY A 353 -1.67 -23.57 17.12
CA GLY A 353 -2.43 -23.42 18.36
C GLY A 353 -2.50 -21.98 18.87
N ASP A 354 -1.84 -21.03 18.18
CA ASP A 354 -1.93 -19.60 18.50
C ASP A 354 -3.20 -18.96 17.93
N TYR A 355 -3.55 -17.78 18.46
CA TYR A 355 -4.74 -17.03 18.10
C TYR A 355 -4.37 -15.70 17.48
N LYS A 356 -4.83 -15.48 16.24
CA LYS A 356 -4.72 -14.18 15.58
C LYS A 356 -5.97 -13.35 15.81
N ILE A 357 -5.81 -12.20 16.46
CA ILE A 357 -6.93 -11.34 16.89
C ILE A 357 -7.04 -10.13 15.96
N SER A 358 -8.27 -9.70 15.67
CA SER A 358 -8.50 -8.49 14.87
C SER A 358 -8.01 -7.21 15.57
N ALA A 359 -6.94 -6.61 15.06
CA ALA A 359 -6.45 -5.32 15.54
C ALA A 359 -7.50 -4.20 15.35
N ALA A 360 -8.30 -4.27 14.27
CA ALA A 360 -9.39 -3.33 14.04
C ALA A 360 -10.41 -3.34 15.19
N TRP A 361 -10.77 -4.54 15.68
CA TRP A 361 -11.71 -4.69 16.80
C TRP A 361 -11.12 -4.15 18.10
N LEU A 362 -9.83 -4.41 18.36
CA LEU A 362 -9.13 -3.88 19.54
C LEU A 362 -9.13 -2.34 19.52
N ILE A 363 -8.84 -1.72 18.38
CA ILE A 363 -8.83 -0.26 18.22
C ILE A 363 -10.23 0.34 18.43
N GLU A 364 -11.27 -0.26 17.84
CA GLU A 364 -12.65 0.20 18.03
C GLU A 364 -13.11 0.09 19.49
N ARG A 365 -12.81 -1.03 20.16
CA ARG A 365 -13.10 -1.23 21.59
C ARG A 365 -12.21 -0.38 22.51
N ALA A 366 -11.02 0.00 22.04
CA ALA A 366 -10.17 0.96 22.73
C ALA A 366 -10.74 2.40 22.69
N GLY A 367 -11.76 2.65 21.87
CA GLY A 367 -12.51 3.91 21.83
C GLY A 367 -12.28 4.74 20.57
N PHE A 368 -11.51 4.22 19.60
CA PHE A 368 -11.28 4.91 18.34
C PHE A 368 -12.23 4.39 17.27
N ARG A 369 -13.07 5.27 16.74
CA ARG A 369 -14.00 4.92 15.68
C ARG A 369 -13.39 5.26 14.33
N ARG A 370 -13.91 4.63 13.28
CA ARG A 370 -13.71 5.14 11.91
C ARG A 370 -14.07 6.63 11.87
N GLY A 371 -13.20 7.45 11.30
CA GLY A 371 -13.33 8.91 11.28
C GLY A 371 -12.79 9.63 12.53
N SER A 372 -12.28 8.93 13.55
CA SER A 372 -11.56 9.57 14.67
C SER A 372 -10.37 10.39 14.16
N ARG A 373 -10.10 11.55 14.76
CA ARG A 373 -9.07 12.50 14.31
C ARG A 373 -8.18 12.94 15.46
N LEU A 374 -6.92 13.21 15.14
CA LEU A 374 -5.96 13.89 16.00
C LEU A 374 -5.20 14.90 15.14
N GLY A 375 -5.59 16.17 15.23
CA GLY A 375 -5.05 17.21 14.35
C GLY A 375 -5.27 16.90 12.88
N ARG A 376 -4.19 16.75 12.11
CA ARG A 376 -4.21 16.44 10.67
C ARG A 376 -4.13 14.95 10.36
N ALA A 377 -3.94 14.09 11.35
CA ALA A 377 -4.03 12.65 11.23
C ALA A 377 -5.45 12.18 11.59
N GLY A 378 -5.88 11.06 10.99
CA GLY A 378 -7.14 10.42 11.37
C GLY A 378 -7.16 8.94 11.09
N ILE A 379 -8.25 8.29 11.50
CA ILE A 379 -8.61 6.94 11.08
C ILE A 379 -9.60 7.06 9.93
N SER A 380 -9.38 6.31 8.86
CA SER A 380 -10.28 6.24 7.72
C SER A 380 -11.73 6.03 8.16
N GLU A 381 -12.66 6.73 7.51
CA GLU A 381 -14.10 6.56 7.73
C GLU A 381 -14.58 5.19 7.23
N ARG A 382 -13.76 4.50 6.42
CA ARG A 382 -14.11 3.22 5.78
C ARG A 382 -13.38 2.01 6.36
N HIS A 383 -12.26 2.19 7.07
CA HIS A 383 -11.47 1.09 7.60
C HIS A 383 -10.69 1.47 8.88
N ALA A 384 -10.97 0.81 9.99
CA ALA A 384 -10.44 1.19 11.31
C ALA A 384 -8.91 1.03 11.47
N LEU A 385 -8.26 0.25 10.60
CA LEU A 385 -6.80 0.09 10.63
C LEU A 385 -6.06 1.08 9.74
N ALA A 386 -6.75 1.84 8.89
CA ALA A 386 -6.10 2.79 8.00
C ALA A 386 -5.94 4.14 8.70
N LEU A 387 -4.70 4.47 9.08
CA LEU A 387 -4.35 5.84 9.46
C LEU A 387 -4.16 6.67 8.20
N ILE A 388 -4.80 7.83 8.16
CA ILE A 388 -4.89 8.68 6.99
C ILE A 388 -4.34 10.09 7.25
N ASN A 389 -3.78 10.65 6.19
CA ASN A 389 -3.45 12.06 6.10
C ASN A 389 -4.70 12.85 5.67
N LEU A 390 -5.25 13.70 6.55
CA LEU A 390 -6.43 14.52 6.25
C LEU A 390 -6.13 15.77 5.41
N GLY A 391 -4.90 15.88 4.91
CA GLY A 391 -4.38 17.04 4.19
C GLY A 391 -3.30 17.75 4.99
N GLY A 392 -2.09 17.77 4.44
CA GLY A 392 -0.94 18.47 5.03
C GLY A 392 -0.53 17.96 6.40
N ALA A 393 -0.85 16.70 6.74
CA ALA A 393 -0.29 16.04 7.91
C ALA A 393 1.23 15.88 7.76
N LYS A 394 1.90 15.91 8.90
CA LYS A 394 3.31 15.58 9.06
C LYS A 394 3.44 14.15 9.58
N SER A 395 4.61 13.53 9.39
CA SER A 395 4.90 12.18 9.88
C SER A 395 4.66 12.06 11.38
N ARG A 396 5.04 13.09 12.14
CA ARG A 396 4.78 13.20 13.59
C ARG A 396 3.30 13.18 13.98
N ASP A 397 2.40 13.69 13.13
CA ASP A 397 0.96 13.66 13.41
C ASP A 397 0.42 12.23 13.31
N ILE A 398 0.87 11.49 12.30
CA ILE A 398 0.53 10.07 12.11
C ILE A 398 1.09 9.23 13.27
N ILE A 399 2.35 9.47 13.65
CA ILE A 399 3.02 8.79 14.77
C ILE A 399 2.30 9.08 16.08
N ALA A 400 1.92 10.34 16.36
CA ALA A 400 1.21 10.69 17.58
C ALA A 400 -0.14 9.96 17.69
N LEU A 401 -0.90 9.86 16.59
CA LEU A 401 -2.14 9.10 16.58
C LEU A 401 -1.89 7.60 16.78
N ALA A 402 -0.88 7.03 16.11
CA ALA A 402 -0.53 5.64 16.26
C ALA A 402 -0.08 5.29 17.69
N GLN A 403 0.74 6.13 18.31
CA GLN A 403 1.21 5.96 19.68
C GLN A 403 0.04 6.00 20.67
N LEU A 404 -0.88 6.95 20.49
CA LEU A 404 -2.09 7.04 21.32
C LEU A 404 -2.95 5.77 21.21
N ILE A 405 -3.08 5.21 20.00
CA ILE A 405 -3.78 3.94 19.78
C ILE A 405 -3.06 2.79 20.48
N GLN A 406 -1.74 2.66 20.32
CA GLN A 406 -0.93 1.63 20.98
C GLN A 406 -1.11 1.66 22.50
N THR A 407 -0.97 2.85 23.11
CA THR A 407 -1.13 3.04 24.56
C THR A 407 -2.52 2.62 25.02
N GLN A 408 -3.59 3.08 24.36
CA GLN A 408 -4.95 2.78 24.79
C GLN A 408 -5.32 1.30 24.58
N VAL A 409 -4.81 0.64 23.55
CA VAL A 409 -5.01 -0.80 23.34
C VAL A 409 -4.25 -1.61 24.39
N HIS A 410 -3.00 -1.23 24.68
CA HIS A 410 -2.21 -1.87 25.73
C HIS A 410 -2.86 -1.69 27.11
N ASP A 411 -3.30 -0.49 27.48
CA ASP A 411 -3.88 -0.23 28.79
C ASP A 411 -5.19 -0.97 29.01
N LYS A 412 -5.98 -1.16 27.95
CA LYS A 412 -7.26 -1.87 28.02
C LYS A 412 -7.14 -3.38 27.92
N PHE A 413 -6.24 -3.88 27.08
CA PHE A 413 -6.20 -5.30 26.70
C PHE A 413 -4.90 -6.00 27.07
N GLY A 414 -3.85 -5.26 27.44
CA GLY A 414 -2.50 -5.80 27.63
C GLY A 414 -1.85 -6.25 26.32
N ILE A 415 -2.36 -5.81 25.18
CA ILE A 415 -1.88 -6.20 23.86
C ILE A 415 -1.04 -5.06 23.27
N GLU A 416 0.19 -5.39 22.86
CA GLU A 416 1.02 -4.50 22.07
C GLU A 416 0.66 -4.61 20.59
N LEU A 417 0.30 -3.49 19.95
CA LEU A 417 0.08 -3.45 18.50
C LEU A 417 1.38 -3.07 17.80
N HIS A 418 1.82 -3.86 16.83
CA HIS A 418 3.01 -3.53 16.04
C HIS A 418 2.64 -2.92 14.69
N PRO A 419 3.32 -1.84 14.26
CA PRO A 419 3.06 -1.26 12.97
C PRO A 419 3.51 -2.17 11.81
N GLU A 420 2.72 -2.21 10.74
CA GLU A 420 3.06 -2.82 9.46
C GLU A 420 4.02 -1.96 8.60
N PRO A 421 3.89 -0.61 8.50
CA PRO A 421 4.77 0.20 7.66
C PRO A 421 6.20 0.26 8.17
N ILE A 422 7.12 0.55 7.24
CA ILE A 422 8.52 0.81 7.55
C ILE A 422 8.72 2.30 7.77
N PHE A 423 9.45 2.65 8.83
CA PHE A 423 9.81 4.02 9.15
C PHE A 423 11.17 4.35 8.52
N ILE A 424 11.27 5.47 7.82
CA ILE A 424 12.47 5.87 7.07
C ILE A 424 12.89 7.28 7.49
N GLY A 425 14.19 7.50 7.72
CA GLY A 425 14.72 8.80 8.11
C GLY A 425 14.62 9.08 9.62
N PHE A 426 14.43 8.03 10.44
CA PHE A 426 14.39 8.16 11.89
C PHE A 426 15.62 7.48 12.52
N ALA A 427 16.31 8.21 13.40
CA ALA A 427 17.48 7.67 14.11
C ALA A 427 17.14 6.49 15.02
N GLN A 428 15.91 6.44 15.53
CA GLN A 428 15.39 5.35 16.36
C GLN A 428 13.94 5.05 15.95
N PRO A 429 13.45 3.80 16.18
CA PRO A 429 12.06 3.46 15.94
C PRO A 429 11.10 4.40 16.70
N PRO A 430 10.19 5.11 16.02
CA PRO A 430 9.32 6.10 16.67
C PRO A 430 8.11 5.48 17.39
N LEU A 431 7.88 4.18 17.22
CA LEU A 431 6.80 3.41 17.84
C LEU A 431 7.33 2.06 18.30
N ALA A 432 6.69 1.48 19.31
CA ALA A 432 7.00 0.13 19.76
C ALA A 432 6.72 -0.89 18.63
N GLY A 433 7.61 -1.88 18.47
CA GLY A 433 7.56 -2.87 17.39
C GLY A 433 7.89 -2.34 15.98
N ALA A 434 8.23 -1.06 15.80
CA ALA A 434 8.50 -0.49 14.49
C ALA A 434 9.85 -0.93 13.90
N LYS A 435 9.84 -1.22 12.60
CA LYS A 435 11.05 -1.40 11.80
C LYS A 435 11.47 -0.06 11.22
N CYS A 436 12.74 0.29 11.40
CA CYS A 436 13.28 1.59 11.02
C CYS A 436 14.50 1.46 10.11
N LEU A 437 14.62 2.39 9.17
CA LEU A 437 15.83 2.68 8.40
C LEU A 437 16.23 4.14 8.69
N PRO A 438 17.45 4.40 9.18
CA PRO A 438 17.91 5.75 9.50
C PRO A 438 18.08 6.62 8.27
#